data_AF-A0A852KA86-F1
#
_entry.id   AF-A0A852KA86-F1
#
_cell.length_a   1.000
_cell.length_b   1.000
_cell.length_c   1.000
_cell.angle_alpha   90.00
_cell.angle_beta   90.00
_cell.angle_gamma   90.00
#
_symmetry.space_group_name_H-M   'P 1'
#
loop_
_entity.id
_entity.type
_entity.pdbx_description
1 polymer ?
#
loop_
_entity_poly.entity_id
_entity_poly.type
_entity_poly.pdbx_seq_one_letter_code
_entity_poly.pdbx_strand_id
1 'polypeptide(L)'
;MERREAYGFSAAMSGGFLLSCLLFAAVSRHQRGPYMDEVFHVPQAQAYCHGRFLQWDPMITTLPGLYLVSVGVVKPAVWLFGWTGSVVCSVGMLRFINLLFSAGNFYLLYLLLLKIHQKSKAVSGFQRILSTLTLATFPTLYFFTFLYYTDTGSVFFTLFAYLMCLYGNHKTSALLGFCGFMFRQTNIVWTVFCAGNVVAEKLNEAWKTELQKKKDEKISSRRGSLSDLLRALRFLTEYLTSPKNLITLAALTWPYITLVTGFFGFVFINGGIVVGDRSSHEACLHFPQLFYFLSFTVFFSFPHLLTPTKVRKFLLSLRKHPVQYSLVALISLFLIWKFTYVHKYLLADNRHYTFYVWRKVFQRHELVKYILVPVYVFAGWSFTDTLKSKSIFWILMYFVCLLAVTVPQKLLEFRYFILPFLIYRLNIPFPSLYRQLLELAFYIVVNAVTFYLFLSRTFQWPNSDEIQRFMW
;
A
#
# COMPACT_ATOMS: atom_id res chain seq x y z
N MET A 1 21.97 -10.56 -13.77
CA MET A 1 20.75 -11.23 -14.29
C MET A 1 21.21 -12.18 -15.37
N GLU A 2 20.80 -13.44 -15.33
CA GLU A 2 21.14 -14.38 -16.40
C GLU A 2 20.42 -13.97 -17.70
N ARG A 3 21.03 -14.22 -18.86
CA ARG A 3 20.51 -13.78 -20.17
C ARG A 3 19.07 -14.24 -20.43
N ARG A 4 18.73 -15.47 -19.99
CA ARG A 4 17.36 -16.03 -20.11
C ARG A 4 16.34 -15.28 -19.23
N GLU A 5 16.73 -14.90 -18.02
CA GLU A 5 15.87 -14.14 -17.11
C GLU A 5 15.61 -12.74 -17.68
N ALA A 6 16.61 -12.09 -18.26
CA ALA A 6 16.45 -10.78 -18.90
C ALA A 6 15.45 -10.82 -20.07
N TYR A 7 15.52 -11.85 -20.94
CA TYR A 7 14.54 -12.03 -22.01
C TYR A 7 13.14 -12.30 -21.48
N GLY A 8 13.01 -13.16 -20.46
CA GLY A 8 11.72 -13.44 -19.83
C GLY A 8 11.10 -12.20 -19.17
N PHE A 9 11.91 -11.39 -18.50
CA PHE A 9 11.47 -10.12 -17.90
C PHE A 9 11.00 -9.14 -18.97
N SER A 10 11.78 -8.96 -20.03
CA SER A 10 11.44 -8.08 -21.15
C SER A 10 10.13 -8.51 -21.82
N ALA A 11 9.95 -9.81 -22.07
CA ALA A 11 8.72 -10.35 -22.64
C ALA A 11 7.50 -10.12 -21.73
N ALA A 12 7.64 -10.35 -20.42
CA ALA A 12 6.56 -10.13 -19.46
C ALA A 12 6.19 -8.64 -19.35
N MET A 13 7.17 -7.74 -19.32
CA MET A 13 6.94 -6.30 -19.23
C MET A 13 6.29 -5.75 -20.50
N SER A 14 6.82 -6.10 -21.68
CA SER A 14 6.28 -5.65 -22.96
C SER A 14 4.90 -6.23 -23.27
N GLY A 15 4.69 -7.52 -23.02
CA GLY A 15 3.38 -8.16 -23.16
C GLY A 15 2.34 -7.61 -22.18
N GLY A 16 2.73 -7.40 -20.92
CA GLY A 16 1.87 -6.78 -19.91
C GLY A 16 1.51 -5.33 -20.26
N PHE A 17 2.47 -4.56 -20.77
CA PHE A 17 2.23 -3.19 -21.23
C PHE A 17 1.31 -3.14 -22.45
N LEU A 18 1.52 -4.01 -23.44
CA LEU A 18 0.64 -4.12 -24.62
C LEU A 18 -0.81 -4.43 -24.20
N LEU A 19 -1.00 -5.44 -23.35
CA LEU A 19 -2.34 -5.79 -22.84
C LEU A 19 -2.98 -4.60 -22.11
N SER A 20 -2.20 -3.89 -21.29
CA SER A 20 -2.67 -2.69 -20.61
C SER A 20 -3.05 -1.59 -21.59
N CYS A 21 -2.29 -1.35 -22.67
CA CYS A 21 -2.64 -0.40 -23.72
C CYS A 21 -3.96 -0.77 -24.43
N LEU A 22 -4.19 -2.05 -24.72
CA LEU A 22 -5.43 -2.51 -25.34
C LEU A 22 -6.64 -2.27 -24.42
N LEU A 23 -6.49 -2.57 -23.13
CA LEU A 23 -7.51 -2.33 -22.13
C LEU A 23 -7.76 -0.84 -21.90
N PHE A 24 -6.69 -0.04 -21.84
CA PHE A 24 -6.75 1.42 -21.80
C PHE A 24 -7.53 1.99 -22.98
N ALA A 25 -7.31 1.47 -24.19
CA ALA A 25 -8.07 1.87 -25.37
C ALA A 25 -9.55 1.47 -25.28
N ALA A 26 -9.88 0.34 -24.64
CA ALA A 26 -11.27 -0.05 -24.39
C ALA A 26 -11.94 0.86 -23.35
N VAL A 27 -11.28 1.13 -22.21
CA VAL A 27 -11.76 2.05 -21.16
C VAL A 27 -11.98 3.46 -21.71
N SER A 28 -11.01 4.00 -22.44
CA SER A 28 -11.09 5.35 -23.01
C SER A 28 -12.18 5.49 -24.07
N ARG A 29 -12.51 4.41 -24.79
CA ARG A 29 -13.63 4.40 -25.76
C ARG A 29 -14.99 4.44 -25.07
N HIS A 30 -15.16 3.71 -23.98
CA HIS A 30 -16.44 3.60 -23.24
C HIS A 30 -16.66 4.75 -22.25
N GLN A 31 -15.59 5.30 -21.69
CA GLN A 31 -15.62 6.42 -20.75
C GLN A 31 -14.74 7.55 -21.28
N ARG A 32 -15.25 8.35 -22.21
CA ARG A 32 -14.48 9.43 -22.87
C ARG A 32 -14.22 10.62 -21.94
N GLY A 33 -15.23 11.01 -21.17
CA GLY A 33 -15.14 12.10 -20.21
C GLY A 33 -14.48 11.68 -18.89
N PRO A 34 -14.12 12.67 -18.05
CA PRO A 34 -13.75 12.41 -16.67
C PRO A 34 -14.82 11.58 -15.95
N TYR A 35 -14.40 10.64 -15.13
CA TYR A 35 -15.28 9.80 -14.31
C TYR A 35 -14.93 9.98 -12.84
N MET A 36 -15.93 10.13 -11.97
CA MET A 36 -15.73 10.21 -10.52
C MET A 36 -14.82 11.36 -10.12
N ASP A 37 -13.78 11.12 -9.31
CA ASP A 37 -12.87 12.17 -8.85
C ASP A 37 -12.11 12.84 -10.02
N GLU A 38 -12.05 12.21 -11.20
CA GLU A 38 -11.45 12.82 -12.38
C GLU A 38 -12.15 14.13 -12.78
N VAL A 39 -13.43 14.32 -12.42
CA VAL A 39 -14.14 15.59 -12.69
C VAL A 39 -13.46 16.77 -12.02
N PHE A 40 -12.73 16.54 -10.92
CA PHE A 40 -11.90 17.55 -10.26
C PHE A 40 -10.44 17.49 -10.75
N HIS A 41 -9.88 16.29 -10.90
CA HIS A 41 -8.46 16.13 -11.25
C HIS A 41 -8.13 16.53 -12.70
N VAL A 42 -9.00 16.26 -13.67
CA VAL A 42 -8.73 16.55 -15.09
C VAL A 42 -8.74 18.05 -15.38
N PRO A 43 -9.77 18.83 -14.99
CA PRO A 43 -9.76 20.28 -15.21
C PRO A 43 -8.59 20.96 -14.50
N GLN A 44 -8.22 20.49 -13.31
CA GLN A 44 -7.05 21.01 -12.59
C GLN A 44 -5.74 20.79 -13.35
N ALA A 45 -5.53 19.58 -13.90
CA ALA A 45 -4.35 19.30 -14.73
C ALA A 45 -4.35 20.14 -16.02
N GLN A 46 -5.51 20.34 -16.65
CA GLN A 46 -5.64 21.17 -17.83
C GLN A 46 -5.33 22.64 -17.52
N ALA A 47 -5.77 23.18 -16.38
CA ALA A 47 -5.41 24.52 -15.93
C ALA A 47 -3.88 24.69 -15.84
N TYR A 48 -3.16 23.72 -15.26
CA TYR A 48 -1.70 23.73 -15.20
C TYR A 48 -1.07 23.59 -16.60
N CYS A 49 -1.66 22.80 -17.49
CA CYS A 49 -1.25 22.74 -18.89
C CYS A 49 -1.38 24.10 -19.61
N HIS A 50 -2.32 24.94 -19.19
CA HIS A 50 -2.46 26.31 -19.69
C HIS A 50 -1.61 27.35 -18.93
N GLY A 51 -0.70 26.91 -18.05
CA GLY A 51 0.18 27.78 -17.27
C GLY A 51 -0.47 28.40 -16.03
N ARG A 52 -1.72 28.03 -15.70
CA ARG A 52 -2.45 28.56 -14.54
C ARG A 52 -2.13 27.77 -13.27
N PHE A 53 -0.88 27.85 -12.82
CA PHE A 53 -0.40 27.10 -11.65
C PHE A 53 -0.95 27.59 -10.30
N LEU A 54 -1.55 28.80 -10.26
CA LEU A 54 -2.14 29.38 -9.05
C LEU A 54 -3.61 29.02 -8.85
N GLN A 55 -4.25 28.41 -9.85
CA GLN A 55 -5.64 27.95 -9.75
C GLN A 55 -5.70 26.63 -8.99
N TRP A 56 -6.61 26.49 -8.02
CA TRP A 56 -6.80 25.25 -7.26
C TRP A 56 -8.30 24.98 -7.02
N ASP A 57 -8.76 23.77 -7.34
CA ASP A 57 -10.12 23.33 -7.02
C ASP A 57 -10.23 22.93 -5.53
N PRO A 58 -11.13 23.56 -4.75
CA PRO A 58 -11.26 23.30 -3.31
C PRO A 58 -11.77 21.90 -2.95
N MET A 59 -12.31 21.14 -3.90
CA MET A 59 -12.73 19.74 -3.69
C MET A 59 -11.55 18.76 -3.75
N ILE A 60 -10.40 19.18 -4.28
CA ILE A 60 -9.21 18.33 -4.34
C ILE A 60 -8.56 18.23 -2.97
N THR A 61 -8.56 17.01 -2.42
CA THR A 61 -7.98 16.74 -1.10
C THR A 61 -6.48 16.43 -1.14
N THR A 62 -5.95 16.03 -2.30
CA THR A 62 -4.55 15.64 -2.52
C THR A 62 -3.63 16.81 -2.85
N LEU A 63 -2.32 16.57 -2.93
CA LEU A 63 -1.32 17.56 -3.34
C LEU A 63 -1.13 17.57 -4.88
N PRO A 64 -0.47 18.60 -5.47
CA PRO A 64 -0.42 18.79 -6.92
C PRO A 64 0.49 17.82 -7.70
N GLY A 65 1.08 16.81 -7.05
CA GLY A 65 2.11 15.96 -7.64
C GLY A 65 1.69 15.26 -8.94
N LEU A 66 0.45 14.76 -9.01
CA LEU A 66 -0.09 14.15 -10.23
C LEU A 66 -0.09 15.13 -11.41
N TYR A 67 -0.51 16.37 -11.18
CA TYR A 67 -0.63 17.38 -12.23
C TYR A 67 0.75 17.89 -12.66
N LEU A 68 1.64 18.15 -11.71
CA LEU A 68 3.00 18.61 -12.00
C LEU A 68 3.76 17.59 -12.84
N VAL A 69 3.69 16.30 -12.50
CA VAL A 69 4.32 15.25 -13.32
C VAL A 69 3.64 15.14 -14.68
N SER A 70 2.30 15.21 -14.74
CA SER A 70 1.57 15.13 -16.01
C SER A 70 1.99 16.25 -16.96
N VAL A 71 2.00 17.51 -16.50
CA VAL A 71 2.46 18.64 -17.31
C VAL A 71 3.93 18.50 -17.67
N GLY A 72 4.77 18.09 -16.70
CA GLY A 72 6.21 17.88 -16.90
C GLY A 72 6.56 16.79 -17.92
N VAL A 73 5.66 15.83 -18.17
CA VAL A 73 5.80 14.82 -19.23
C VAL A 73 5.14 15.28 -20.53
N VAL A 74 3.91 15.79 -20.45
CA VAL A 74 3.10 16.14 -21.61
C VAL A 74 3.69 17.30 -22.38
N LYS A 75 4.13 18.38 -21.72
CA LYS A 75 4.62 19.58 -22.41
C LYS A 75 5.90 19.34 -23.21
N PRO A 76 6.94 18.68 -22.67
CA PRO A 76 8.11 18.31 -23.48
C PRO A 76 7.76 17.38 -24.64
N ALA A 77 6.86 16.41 -24.44
CA ALA A 77 6.41 15.52 -25.51
C ALA A 77 5.69 16.29 -26.63
N VAL A 78 4.80 17.22 -26.26
CA VAL A 78 4.10 18.10 -27.20
C VAL A 78 5.09 18.92 -28.03
N TRP A 79 6.10 19.50 -27.38
CA TRP A 79 7.16 20.24 -28.06
C TRP A 79 7.98 19.34 -29.00
N LEU A 80 8.35 18.13 -28.57
CA LEU A 80 9.14 17.18 -29.35
C LEU A 80 8.40 16.64 -30.57
N PHE A 81 7.10 16.33 -30.43
CA PHE A 81 6.29 15.68 -31.47
C PHE A 81 5.41 16.64 -32.27
N GLY A 82 5.44 17.94 -31.98
CA GLY A 82 4.65 18.95 -32.69
C GLY A 82 3.14 18.82 -32.51
N TRP A 83 2.68 18.25 -31.39
CA TRP A 83 1.25 18.05 -31.14
C TRP A 83 0.55 19.38 -30.85
N THR A 84 -0.62 19.59 -31.45
CA THR A 84 -1.40 20.83 -31.27
C THR A 84 -2.88 20.51 -31.03
N GLY A 85 -3.63 21.53 -30.61
CA GLY A 85 -5.09 21.45 -30.46
C GLY A 85 -5.56 20.63 -29.24
N SER A 86 -6.73 20.01 -29.38
CA SER A 86 -7.49 19.35 -28.30
C SER A 86 -6.88 18.04 -27.77
N VAL A 87 -5.80 17.55 -28.38
CA VAL A 87 -5.09 16.33 -27.95
C VAL A 87 -4.26 16.60 -26.70
N VAL A 88 -3.71 17.81 -26.58
CA VAL A 88 -2.82 18.21 -25.48
C VAL A 88 -3.58 18.23 -24.16
N CYS A 89 -3.14 17.43 -23.20
CA CYS A 89 -3.80 17.29 -21.89
C CYS A 89 -5.29 16.88 -21.99
N SER A 90 -5.63 16.14 -23.05
CA SER A 90 -6.89 15.41 -23.12
C SER A 90 -6.99 14.39 -21.98
N VAL A 91 -8.22 13.98 -21.64
CA VAL A 91 -8.49 12.95 -20.63
C VAL A 91 -7.66 11.69 -20.88
N GLY A 92 -7.59 11.24 -22.14
CA GLY A 92 -6.80 10.08 -22.53
C GLY A 92 -5.31 10.28 -22.27
N MET A 93 -4.74 11.41 -22.66
CA MET A 93 -3.32 11.71 -22.45
C MET A 93 -2.96 11.77 -20.96
N LEU A 94 -3.83 12.36 -20.14
CA LEU A 94 -3.66 12.42 -18.69
C LEU A 94 -3.73 11.03 -18.07
N ARG A 95 -4.74 10.21 -18.41
CA ARG A 95 -4.83 8.81 -17.96
C ARG A 95 -3.62 7.97 -18.39
N PHE A 96 -3.05 8.24 -19.57
CA PHE A 96 -1.86 7.54 -20.06
C PHE A 96 -0.63 7.74 -19.15
N ILE A 97 -0.56 8.84 -18.39
CA ILE A 97 0.50 9.04 -17.38
C ILE A 97 0.47 7.94 -16.31
N ASN A 98 -0.73 7.50 -15.89
CA ASN A 98 -0.85 6.39 -14.95
C ASN A 98 -0.42 5.05 -15.56
N LEU A 99 -0.62 4.87 -16.87
CA LEU A 99 -0.13 3.70 -17.58
C LEU A 99 1.41 3.66 -17.62
N LEU A 100 2.07 4.81 -17.78
CA LEU A 100 3.53 4.93 -17.67
C LEU A 100 4.02 4.60 -16.25
N PHE A 101 3.35 5.13 -15.22
CA PHE A 101 3.66 4.76 -13.84
C PHE A 101 3.48 3.26 -13.58
N SER A 102 2.47 2.63 -14.17
CA SER A 102 2.25 1.18 -14.04
C SER A 102 3.39 0.36 -14.65
N ALA A 103 3.92 0.78 -15.81
CA ALA A 103 5.13 0.16 -16.38
C ALA A 103 6.34 0.34 -15.45
N GLY A 104 6.50 1.54 -14.88
CA GLY A 104 7.51 1.81 -13.86
C GLY A 104 7.35 0.95 -12.60
N ASN A 105 6.12 0.76 -12.12
CA ASN A 105 5.79 -0.08 -10.98
C ASN A 105 6.18 -1.54 -11.24
N PHE A 106 5.90 -2.08 -12.43
CA PHE A 106 6.34 -3.43 -12.82
C PHE A 106 7.86 -3.57 -12.68
N TYR A 107 8.61 -2.60 -13.22
CA TYR A 107 10.07 -2.59 -13.15
C TYR A 107 10.58 -2.49 -11.70
N LEU A 108 10.05 -1.57 -10.91
CA LEU A 108 10.42 -1.38 -9.51
C LEU A 108 10.10 -2.59 -8.63
N LEU A 109 8.95 -3.23 -8.82
CA LEU A 109 8.56 -4.44 -8.11
C LEU A 109 9.59 -5.56 -8.35
N TYR A 110 10.03 -5.74 -9.59
CA TYR A 110 11.06 -6.72 -9.93
C TYR A 110 12.41 -6.40 -9.27
N LEU A 111 12.85 -5.13 -9.30
CA LEU A 111 14.07 -4.70 -8.61
C LEU A 111 14.00 -4.84 -7.08
N LEU A 112 12.84 -4.58 -6.48
CA LEU A 112 12.63 -4.77 -5.05
C LEU A 112 12.67 -6.24 -4.67
N LEU A 113 12.01 -7.12 -5.45
CA LEU A 113 12.10 -8.57 -5.25
C LEU A 113 13.55 -9.06 -5.40
N LEU A 114 14.31 -8.49 -6.35
CA LEU A 114 15.75 -8.71 -6.48
C LEU A 114 16.51 -8.34 -5.22
N LYS A 115 16.34 -7.11 -4.75
CA LYS A 115 17.10 -6.58 -3.62
C LYS A 115 16.76 -7.25 -2.29
N ILE A 116 15.48 -7.44 -2.00
CA ILE A 116 14.99 -7.99 -0.72
C ILE A 116 15.38 -9.46 -0.59
N HIS A 117 15.27 -10.23 -1.67
CA HIS A 117 15.50 -11.69 -1.65
C HIS A 117 16.85 -12.10 -2.23
N GLN A 118 17.81 -11.18 -2.33
CA GLN A 118 19.15 -11.43 -2.89
C GLN A 118 19.89 -12.61 -2.24
N LYS A 119 19.62 -12.91 -0.96
CA LYS A 119 20.25 -14.02 -0.23
C LYS A 119 19.56 -15.37 -0.46
N SER A 120 18.39 -15.38 -1.09
CA SER A 120 17.62 -16.60 -1.35
C SER A 120 18.07 -17.26 -2.66
N LYS A 121 19.07 -18.13 -2.57
CA LYS A 121 19.61 -18.87 -3.74
C LYS A 121 18.60 -19.83 -4.40
N ALA A 122 17.50 -20.15 -3.73
CA ALA A 122 16.50 -21.13 -4.19
C ALA A 122 15.43 -20.55 -5.13
N VAL A 123 15.39 -19.23 -5.33
CA VAL A 123 14.32 -18.57 -6.11
C VAL A 123 14.75 -18.40 -7.57
N SER A 124 14.06 -19.09 -8.48
CA SER A 124 14.36 -18.97 -9.91
C SER A 124 13.96 -17.58 -10.47
N GLY A 125 14.65 -17.15 -11.54
CA GLY A 125 14.29 -15.91 -12.24
C GLY A 125 12.84 -15.90 -12.73
N PHE A 126 12.33 -17.06 -13.17
CA PHE A 126 10.93 -17.23 -13.57
C PHE A 126 9.95 -16.95 -12.43
N GLN A 127 10.17 -17.49 -11.23
CA GLN A 127 9.30 -17.22 -10.05
C GLN A 127 9.32 -15.74 -9.65
N ARG A 128 10.43 -15.05 -9.89
CA ARG A 128 10.56 -13.61 -9.64
C ARG A 128 9.77 -12.78 -10.63
N ILE A 129 9.87 -13.11 -11.92
CA ILE A 129 9.07 -12.49 -12.98
C ILE A 129 7.57 -12.75 -12.74
N LEU A 130 7.21 -13.99 -12.40
CA LEU A 130 5.83 -14.36 -12.10
C LEU A 130 5.28 -13.58 -10.90
N SER A 131 6.03 -13.50 -9.80
CA SER A 131 5.64 -12.69 -8.64
C SER A 131 5.53 -11.21 -8.97
N THR A 132 6.39 -10.69 -9.86
CA THR A 132 6.31 -9.30 -10.33
C THR A 132 5.01 -9.08 -11.09
N LEU A 133 4.69 -9.97 -12.03
CA LEU A 133 3.45 -9.92 -12.80
C LEU A 133 2.21 -9.99 -11.91
N THR A 134 2.19 -10.89 -10.92
CA THR A 134 1.10 -10.98 -9.94
C THR A 134 0.93 -9.67 -9.15
N LEU A 135 2.01 -9.08 -8.64
CA LEU A 135 1.92 -7.84 -7.86
C LEU A 135 1.57 -6.62 -8.73
N ALA A 136 2.07 -6.55 -9.96
CA ALA A 136 1.75 -5.49 -10.91
C ALA A 136 0.30 -5.55 -11.40
N THR A 137 -0.30 -6.73 -11.42
CA THR A 137 -1.72 -6.94 -11.77
C THR A 137 -2.63 -7.01 -10.53
N PHE A 138 -2.15 -6.53 -9.38
CA PHE A 138 -2.93 -6.48 -8.14
C PHE A 138 -4.25 -5.72 -8.37
N PRO A 139 -5.44 -6.35 -8.19
CA PRO A 139 -6.66 -5.86 -8.83
C PRO A 139 -7.07 -4.44 -8.47
N THR A 140 -6.96 -4.06 -7.20
CA THR A 140 -7.31 -2.70 -6.76
C THR A 140 -6.42 -1.66 -7.42
N LEU A 141 -5.09 -1.84 -7.42
CA LEU A 141 -4.17 -0.90 -8.07
C LEU A 141 -4.31 -0.91 -9.60
N TYR A 142 -4.41 -2.10 -10.18
CA TYR A 142 -4.45 -2.27 -11.63
C TYR A 142 -5.66 -1.57 -12.26
N PHE A 143 -6.81 -1.55 -11.59
CA PHE A 143 -7.96 -0.79 -12.06
C PHE A 143 -7.71 0.72 -12.15
N PHE A 144 -7.13 1.32 -11.09
CA PHE A 144 -6.83 2.75 -11.06
C PHE A 144 -5.71 3.18 -12.01
N THR A 145 -4.95 2.24 -12.59
CA THR A 145 -4.02 2.52 -13.69
C THR A 145 -4.72 3.11 -14.92
N PHE A 146 -6.01 2.81 -15.13
CA PHE A 146 -6.76 3.24 -16.33
C PHE A 146 -7.58 4.51 -16.14
N LEU A 147 -7.57 5.08 -14.94
CA LEU A 147 -8.22 6.35 -14.59
C LEU A 147 -7.15 7.33 -14.10
N TYR A 148 -7.43 8.63 -14.15
CA TYR A 148 -6.51 9.70 -13.78
C TYR A 148 -6.53 9.97 -12.28
N TYR A 149 -5.99 9.00 -11.54
CA TYR A 149 -5.98 8.95 -10.08
C TYR A 149 -4.55 9.03 -9.52
N THR A 150 -4.40 9.47 -8.27
CA THR A 150 -3.08 9.64 -7.63
C THR A 150 -2.40 8.32 -7.21
N ASP A 151 -3.14 7.21 -7.19
CA ASP A 151 -2.70 5.93 -6.61
C ASP A 151 -1.48 5.33 -7.31
N THR A 152 -1.45 5.31 -8.64
CA THR A 152 -0.39 4.62 -9.40
C THR A 152 0.96 5.34 -9.28
N GLY A 153 0.97 6.67 -9.34
CA GLY A 153 2.16 7.48 -9.09
C GLY A 153 2.59 7.49 -7.62
N SER A 154 1.62 7.49 -6.69
CA SER A 154 1.87 7.31 -5.25
C SER A 154 2.64 6.02 -4.95
N VAL A 155 2.22 4.90 -5.56
CA VAL A 155 2.91 3.61 -5.45
C VAL A 155 4.31 3.69 -6.06
N PHE A 156 4.44 4.26 -7.26
CA PHE A 156 5.73 4.37 -7.97
C PHE A 156 6.79 5.08 -7.12
N PHE A 157 6.51 6.30 -6.67
CA PHE A 157 7.48 7.07 -5.90
C PHE A 157 7.79 6.43 -4.55
N THR A 158 6.79 5.83 -3.89
CA THR A 158 7.00 5.14 -2.61
C THR A 158 7.86 3.88 -2.75
N LEU A 159 7.59 3.05 -3.76
CA LEU A 159 8.39 1.85 -4.03
C LEU A 159 9.81 2.21 -4.46
N PHE A 160 9.98 3.27 -5.24
CA PHE A 160 11.31 3.74 -5.65
C PHE A 160 12.08 4.31 -4.45
N ALA A 161 11.43 5.09 -3.58
CA ALA A 161 12.01 5.54 -2.33
C ALA A 161 12.46 4.36 -1.48
N TYR A 162 11.62 3.34 -1.34
CA TYR A 162 11.97 2.13 -0.59
C TYR A 162 13.16 1.39 -1.21
N LEU A 163 13.21 1.26 -2.53
CA LEU A 163 14.35 0.65 -3.23
C LEU A 163 15.64 1.40 -2.95
N MET A 164 15.65 2.73 -3.08
CA MET A 164 16.82 3.57 -2.78
C MET A 164 17.23 3.48 -1.30
N CYS A 165 16.27 3.38 -0.39
CA CYS A 165 16.54 3.14 1.04
C CYS A 165 17.28 1.82 1.24
N LEU A 166 16.85 0.73 0.58
CA LEU A 166 17.50 -0.58 0.66
C LEU A 166 18.91 -0.60 0.03
N TYR A 167 19.20 0.32 -0.91
CA TYR A 167 20.54 0.53 -1.44
C TYR A 167 21.41 1.46 -0.58
N GLY A 168 20.88 2.00 0.52
CA GLY A 168 21.61 2.94 1.38
C GLY A 168 21.66 4.38 0.86
N ASN A 169 21.02 4.69 -0.27
CA ASN A 169 20.92 6.05 -0.79
C ASN A 169 19.74 6.80 -0.16
N HIS A 170 19.93 7.25 1.07
CA HIS A 170 18.88 7.86 1.89
C HIS A 170 18.47 9.26 1.40
N LYS A 171 19.37 10.01 0.75
CA LYS A 171 19.03 11.33 0.19
C LYS A 171 18.06 11.20 -0.98
N THR A 172 18.38 10.33 -1.95
CA THR A 172 17.48 10.05 -3.08
C THR A 172 16.19 9.40 -2.60
N SER A 173 16.26 8.51 -1.61
CA SER A 173 15.07 7.92 -0.98
C SER A 173 14.13 8.99 -0.41
N ALA A 174 14.65 9.95 0.37
CA ALA A 174 13.84 11.04 0.92
C ALA A 174 13.28 11.96 -0.17
N LEU A 175 14.04 12.27 -1.22
CA LEU A 175 13.54 13.05 -2.37
C LEU A 175 12.38 12.34 -3.08
N LEU A 176 12.50 11.04 -3.33
CA LEU A 176 11.43 10.23 -3.90
C LEU A 176 10.24 10.11 -2.94
N GLY A 177 10.50 10.03 -1.63
CA GLY A 177 9.49 10.09 -0.58
C GLY A 177 8.70 11.40 -0.60
N PHE A 178 9.38 12.53 -0.83
CA PHE A 178 8.75 13.83 -1.05
C PHE A 178 7.87 13.82 -2.30
N CYS A 179 8.36 13.28 -3.42
CA CYS A 179 7.54 13.10 -4.62
C CYS A 179 6.29 12.26 -4.33
N GLY A 180 6.42 11.16 -3.57
CA GLY A 180 5.28 10.35 -3.13
C GLY A 180 4.30 11.13 -2.26
N PHE A 181 4.80 11.91 -1.30
CA PHE A 181 4.01 12.82 -0.47
C PHE A 181 3.21 13.82 -1.31
N MET A 182 3.81 14.38 -2.37
CA MET A 182 3.13 15.29 -3.30
C MET A 182 2.00 14.65 -4.10
N PHE A 183 1.93 13.32 -4.20
CA PHE A 183 0.76 12.63 -4.76
C PHE A 183 -0.32 12.43 -3.69
N ARG A 184 0.08 11.97 -2.50
CA ARG A 184 -0.81 11.70 -1.37
C ARG A 184 -0.10 11.99 -0.06
N GLN A 185 -0.73 12.76 0.82
CA GLN A 185 -0.15 13.15 2.10
C GLN A 185 0.17 11.94 2.98
N THR A 186 -0.66 10.89 2.90
CA THR A 186 -0.47 9.62 3.60
C THR A 186 0.86 8.94 3.27
N ASN A 187 1.51 9.26 2.15
CA ASN A 187 2.78 8.66 1.77
C ASN A 187 3.95 9.09 2.67
N ILE A 188 3.78 10.13 3.48
CA ILE A 188 4.75 10.49 4.51
C ILE A 188 5.01 9.32 5.47
N VAL A 189 3.99 8.51 5.74
CA VAL A 189 4.09 7.32 6.60
C VAL A 189 5.08 6.30 6.00
N TRP A 190 5.16 6.18 4.69
CA TRP A 190 6.11 5.27 4.03
C TRP A 190 7.53 5.83 3.94
N THR A 191 7.67 7.15 4.00
CA THR A 191 8.98 7.79 4.25
C THR A 191 9.45 7.47 5.67
N VAL A 192 8.56 7.57 6.66
CA VAL A 192 8.84 7.15 8.06
C VAL A 192 9.19 5.66 8.10
N PHE A 193 8.50 4.81 7.34
CA PHE A 193 8.85 3.40 7.21
C PHE A 193 10.28 3.20 6.67
N CYS A 194 10.73 3.97 5.69
CA CYS A 194 12.11 3.89 5.18
C CYS A 194 13.13 4.27 6.26
N ALA A 195 12.92 5.40 6.96
CA ALA A 195 13.76 5.79 8.09
C ALA A 195 13.77 4.71 9.19
N GLY A 196 12.58 4.21 9.54
CA GLY A 196 12.38 3.17 10.53
C GLY A 196 12.99 1.83 10.15
N ASN A 197 13.07 1.49 8.85
CA ASN A 197 13.76 0.31 8.36
C ASN A 197 15.27 0.41 8.62
N VAL A 198 15.88 1.59 8.44
CA VAL A 198 17.30 1.83 8.76
C VAL A 198 17.54 1.68 10.27
N VAL A 199 16.67 2.29 11.08
CA VAL A 199 16.75 2.18 12.56
C VAL A 199 16.58 0.72 13.00
N ALA A 200 15.60 0.01 12.44
CA ALA A 200 15.33 -1.39 12.76
C ALA A 200 16.48 -2.33 12.38
N GLU A 201 17.20 -2.04 11.30
CA GLU A 201 18.39 -2.78 10.90
C GLU A 201 19.52 -2.58 11.93
N LYS A 202 19.80 -1.34 12.33
CA LYS A 202 20.83 -1.04 13.36
C LYS A 202 20.50 -1.60 14.74
N LEU A 203 19.24 -1.50 15.16
CA LEU A 203 18.77 -2.14 16.39
C LEU A 203 18.92 -3.66 16.34
N ASN A 204 18.61 -4.28 15.19
CA ASN A 204 18.73 -5.73 15.03
C ASN A 204 20.19 -6.20 15.00
N GLU A 205 21.10 -5.45 14.39
CA GLU A 205 22.54 -5.70 14.44
C GLU A 205 23.05 -5.67 15.89
N ALA A 206 22.78 -4.58 16.62
CA ALA A 206 23.21 -4.43 18.01
C ALA A 206 22.59 -5.48 18.94
N TRP A 207 21.30 -5.80 18.76
CA TRP A 207 20.60 -6.81 19.54
C TRP A 207 21.18 -8.22 19.33
N LYS A 208 21.58 -8.56 18.11
CA LYS A 208 22.25 -9.84 17.83
C LYS A 208 23.61 -9.94 18.50
N THR A 209 24.39 -8.86 18.51
CA THR A 209 25.68 -8.81 19.22
C THR A 209 25.48 -9.00 20.72
N GLU A 210 24.46 -8.39 21.30
CA GLU A 210 24.13 -8.53 22.72
C GLU A 210 23.71 -9.97 23.08
N LEU A 211 22.89 -10.59 22.23
CA LEU A 211 22.51 -12.00 22.39
C LEU A 211 23.71 -12.95 22.28
N GLN A 212 24.67 -12.66 21.39
CA GLN A 212 25.85 -13.49 21.18
C GLN A 212 26.79 -13.44 22.39
N LYS A 213 27.14 -12.24 22.87
CA LYS A 213 27.96 -12.06 24.10
C LYS A 213 27.43 -12.89 25.26
N LYS A 214 26.11 -12.93 25.41
CA LYS A 214 25.48 -13.65 26.51
C LYS A 214 25.37 -15.15 26.30
N LYS A 215 25.29 -15.64 25.06
CA LYS A 215 25.36 -17.07 24.76
C LYS A 215 26.74 -17.63 25.13
N ASP A 216 27.77 -16.80 24.98
CA ASP A 216 29.13 -17.11 25.39
C ASP A 216 29.29 -17.06 26.93
N GLU A 217 28.50 -16.23 27.64
CA GLU A 217 28.47 -16.15 29.12
C GLU A 217 27.52 -17.14 29.83
N LYS A 218 26.52 -17.73 29.16
CA LYS A 218 25.49 -18.57 29.81
C LYS A 218 25.17 -19.87 29.07
N ILE A 219 25.79 -20.96 29.54
CA ILE A 219 25.31 -22.35 29.41
C ILE A 219 24.19 -22.69 30.42
N SER A 220 23.83 -21.78 31.34
CA SER A 220 22.88 -22.06 32.43
C SER A 220 21.69 -21.10 32.51
N SER A 221 20.51 -21.69 32.79
CA SER A 221 19.18 -21.14 33.14
C SER A 221 18.16 -20.94 32.00
N ARG A 222 17.16 -21.85 31.97
CA ARG A 222 15.84 -21.66 31.36
C ARG A 222 15.17 -20.45 32.01
N ARG A 223 14.98 -19.35 31.27
CA ARG A 223 14.27 -18.15 31.74
C ARG A 223 12.99 -17.94 30.94
N GLY A 224 11.92 -17.51 31.61
CA GLY A 224 10.58 -17.37 31.03
C GLY A 224 10.37 -16.08 30.22
N SER A 225 9.27 -16.08 29.43
CA SER A 225 8.87 -15.05 28.45
C SER A 225 8.92 -13.58 28.95
N LEU A 226 8.46 -13.31 30.18
CA LEU A 226 8.44 -11.95 30.75
C LEU A 226 9.85 -11.38 31.00
N SER A 227 10.80 -12.23 31.36
CA SER A 227 12.18 -11.81 31.64
C SER A 227 12.96 -11.43 30.38
N ASP A 228 12.54 -11.95 29.23
CA ASP A 228 13.11 -11.59 27.93
C ASP A 228 12.46 -10.33 27.37
N LEU A 229 11.18 -10.10 27.65
CA LEU A 229 10.46 -8.87 27.30
C LEU A 229 11.03 -7.65 28.05
N LEU A 230 11.21 -7.76 29.37
CA LEU A 230 11.88 -6.74 30.19
C LEU A 230 13.34 -6.50 29.79
N ARG A 231 14.00 -7.49 29.20
CA ARG A 231 15.37 -7.35 28.68
C ARG A 231 15.39 -6.58 27.37
N ALA A 232 14.50 -6.91 26.45
CA ALA A 232 14.37 -6.20 25.19
C ALA A 232 14.02 -4.71 25.42
N LEU A 233 13.13 -4.42 26.38
CA LEU A 233 12.80 -3.06 26.76
C LEU A 233 14.01 -2.30 27.32
N ARG A 234 14.77 -2.91 28.25
CA ARG A 234 15.99 -2.30 28.81
C ARG A 234 17.04 -1.99 27.74
N PHE A 235 17.32 -2.96 26.87
CA PHE A 235 18.22 -2.75 25.74
C PHE A 235 17.75 -1.60 24.84
N LEU A 236 16.46 -1.57 24.50
CA LEU A 236 15.92 -0.51 23.66
C LEU A 236 16.08 0.86 24.31
N THR A 237 15.80 0.98 25.62
CA THR A 237 15.98 2.23 26.36
C THR A 237 17.45 2.65 26.43
N GLU A 238 18.37 1.74 26.72
CA GLU A 238 19.81 2.03 26.76
C GLU A 238 20.34 2.43 25.37
N TYR A 239 19.91 1.72 24.32
CA TYR A 239 20.32 2.02 22.96
C TYR A 239 19.84 3.40 22.50
N LEU A 240 18.58 3.75 22.80
CA LEU A 240 17.97 5.03 22.41
C LEU A 240 18.41 6.21 23.29
N THR A 241 18.92 5.99 24.51
CA THR A 241 19.42 7.06 25.39
C THR A 241 20.91 7.33 25.20
N SER A 242 21.66 6.40 24.60
CA SER A 242 23.08 6.58 24.27
C SER A 242 23.29 7.71 23.26
N PRO A 243 24.01 8.80 23.61
CA PRO A 243 24.23 9.93 22.71
C PRO A 243 24.95 9.53 21.41
N LYS A 244 25.89 8.58 21.48
CA LYS A 244 26.62 8.08 20.31
C LYS A 244 25.70 7.40 19.30
N ASN A 245 24.76 6.59 19.79
CA ASN A 245 23.78 5.92 18.95
C ASN A 245 22.80 6.94 18.35
N LEU A 246 22.34 7.91 19.15
CA LEU A 246 21.44 8.97 18.67
C LEU A 246 22.08 9.81 17.56
N ILE A 247 23.34 10.22 17.72
CA ILE A 247 24.07 10.95 16.67
C ILE A 247 24.18 10.10 15.40
N THR A 248 24.49 8.81 15.55
CA THR A 248 24.59 7.88 14.41
C THR A 248 23.25 7.72 13.69
N LEU A 249 22.16 7.49 14.44
CA LEU A 249 20.82 7.36 13.86
C LEU A 249 20.37 8.65 13.19
N ALA A 250 20.60 9.80 13.82
CA ALA A 250 20.28 11.10 13.25
C ALA A 250 21.08 11.36 11.97
N ALA A 251 22.38 11.09 11.96
CA ALA A 251 23.23 11.24 10.79
C ALA A 251 22.82 10.31 9.63
N LEU A 252 22.28 9.12 9.90
CA LEU A 252 21.78 8.21 8.87
C LEU A 252 20.38 8.60 8.35
N THR A 253 19.54 9.17 9.20
CA THR A 253 18.12 9.41 8.90
C THR A 253 17.74 10.87 8.70
N TRP A 254 18.70 11.81 8.77
CA TRP A 254 18.45 13.24 8.62
C TRP A 254 17.64 13.63 7.37
N PRO A 255 17.81 13.01 6.17
CA PRO A 255 17.03 13.41 5.00
C PRO A 255 15.53 13.17 5.21
N TYR A 256 15.19 12.08 5.92
CA TYR A 256 13.81 11.76 6.27
C TYR A 256 13.29 12.65 7.39
N ILE A 257 14.12 12.96 8.40
CA ILE A 257 13.75 13.87 9.50
C ILE A 257 13.38 15.25 8.95
N THR A 258 14.16 15.79 8.01
CA THR A 258 13.87 17.07 7.35
C THR A 258 12.51 17.03 6.65
N LEU A 259 12.22 15.97 5.89
CA LEU A 259 10.95 15.82 5.19
C LEU A 259 9.76 15.69 6.15
N VAL A 260 9.88 14.89 7.21
CA VAL A 260 8.84 14.71 8.22
C VAL A 260 8.59 16.01 9.00
N THR A 261 9.65 16.76 9.31
CA THR A 261 9.53 18.08 9.96
C THR A 261 8.79 19.06 9.04
N GLY A 262 9.13 19.08 7.75
CA GLY A 262 8.42 19.87 6.75
C GLY A 262 6.94 19.49 6.64
N PHE A 263 6.61 18.20 6.73
CA PHE A 263 5.22 17.74 6.77
C PHE A 263 4.46 18.27 7.99
N PHE A 264 5.04 18.21 9.19
CA PHE A 264 4.39 18.77 10.38
C PHE A 264 4.22 20.29 10.29
N GLY A 265 5.21 20.99 9.73
CA GLY A 265 5.08 22.42 9.41
C GLY A 265 3.92 22.69 8.44
N PHE A 266 3.80 21.89 7.37
CA PHE A 266 2.67 21.95 6.45
C PHE A 266 1.34 21.71 7.16
N VAL A 267 1.21 20.67 7.99
CA VAL A 267 -0.05 20.38 8.71
C VAL A 267 -0.43 21.52 9.65
N PHE A 268 0.54 22.12 10.34
CA PHE A 268 0.31 23.26 11.22
C PHE A 268 -0.17 24.50 10.45
N ILE A 269 0.50 24.85 9.35
CA ILE A 269 0.13 26.01 8.52
C ILE A 269 -1.20 25.78 7.80
N ASN A 270 -1.42 24.57 7.28
CA ASN A 270 -2.64 24.22 6.57
C ASN A 270 -3.82 24.09 7.53
N GLY A 271 -3.61 23.72 8.79
CA GLY A 271 -4.68 23.44 9.77
C GLY A 271 -5.36 22.08 9.54
N GLY A 272 -4.65 21.12 8.94
CA GLY A 272 -5.16 19.79 8.62
C GLY A 272 -4.25 18.99 7.70
N ILE A 273 -4.52 17.69 7.54
CA ILE A 273 -3.73 16.80 6.67
C ILE A 273 -4.13 16.96 5.20
N VAL A 274 -5.44 17.08 4.91
CA VAL A 274 -5.94 17.28 3.54
C VAL A 274 -5.94 18.75 3.14
N VAL A 275 -5.75 19.03 1.85
CA VAL A 275 -5.72 20.42 1.34
C VAL A 275 -7.14 20.96 1.15
N GLY A 276 -8.00 20.20 0.48
CA GLY A 276 -9.42 20.49 0.25
C GLY A 276 -10.39 19.54 0.98
N ASP A 277 -11.69 19.82 0.87
CA ASP A 277 -12.83 19.07 1.46
C ASP A 277 -12.60 18.53 2.89
N ARG A 278 -12.14 19.40 3.80
CA ARG A 278 -11.72 19.02 5.16
C ARG A 278 -12.83 18.38 5.99
N SER A 279 -14.06 18.89 5.88
CA SER A 279 -15.22 18.39 6.64
C SER A 279 -15.57 16.93 6.33
N SER A 280 -15.20 16.43 5.16
CA SER A 280 -15.43 15.04 4.77
C SER A 280 -14.25 14.12 5.10
N HIS A 281 -13.13 14.67 5.59
CA HIS A 281 -11.86 13.96 5.78
C HIS A 281 -11.28 14.17 7.19
N GLU A 282 -12.15 14.15 8.19
CA GLU A 282 -11.75 14.21 9.60
C GLU A 282 -11.08 12.90 10.04
N ALA A 283 -9.95 13.03 10.73
CA ALA A 283 -9.28 11.90 11.33
C ALA A 283 -10.11 11.33 12.49
N CYS A 284 -10.22 10.01 12.56
CA CYS A 284 -10.90 9.31 13.64
C CYS A 284 -10.12 8.09 14.10
N LEU A 285 -10.41 7.56 15.28
CA LEU A 285 -9.75 6.33 15.74
C LEU A 285 -10.51 5.11 15.22
N HIS A 286 -10.50 4.84 13.92
CA HIS A 286 -11.24 3.72 13.31
C HIS A 286 -10.43 2.41 13.33
N PHE A 287 -10.19 1.87 14.53
CA PHE A 287 -9.39 0.63 14.70
C PHE A 287 -9.83 -0.57 13.85
N PRO A 288 -11.14 -0.82 13.62
CA PRO A 288 -11.60 -1.83 12.66
C PRO A 288 -10.98 -1.80 11.26
N GLN A 289 -10.43 -0.66 10.80
CA GLN A 289 -9.68 -0.60 9.54
C GLN A 289 -8.50 -1.57 9.49
N LEU A 290 -7.85 -1.82 10.63
CA LEU A 290 -6.81 -2.85 10.71
C LEU A 290 -7.39 -4.24 10.43
N PHE A 291 -8.56 -4.56 10.99
CA PHE A 291 -9.22 -5.84 10.77
C PHE A 291 -9.67 -6.00 9.32
N TYR A 292 -10.18 -4.93 8.71
CA TYR A 292 -10.54 -4.90 7.30
C TYR A 292 -9.30 -5.12 6.42
N PHE A 293 -8.18 -4.46 6.71
CA PHE A 293 -6.91 -4.67 6.02
C PHE A 293 -6.40 -6.11 6.16
N LEU A 294 -6.48 -6.72 7.35
CA LEU A 294 -6.04 -8.09 7.58
C LEU A 294 -6.90 -9.09 6.78
N SER A 295 -8.22 -8.93 6.78
CA SER A 295 -9.13 -9.73 5.96
C SER A 295 -8.90 -9.53 4.47
N PHE A 296 -8.70 -8.28 4.05
CA PHE A 296 -8.35 -7.92 2.68
C PHE A 296 -7.06 -8.63 2.24
N THR A 297 -6.02 -8.61 3.09
CA THR A 297 -4.76 -9.28 2.80
C THR A 297 -4.92 -10.80 2.71
N VAL A 298 -5.71 -11.42 3.59
CA VAL A 298 -6.02 -12.85 3.51
C VAL A 298 -6.78 -13.19 2.23
N PHE A 299 -7.74 -12.36 1.81
CA PHE A 299 -8.50 -12.58 0.59
C PHE A 299 -7.61 -12.49 -0.66
N PHE A 300 -6.85 -11.40 -0.81
CA PHE A 300 -5.99 -11.21 -1.98
C PHE A 300 -4.72 -12.06 -1.98
N SER A 301 -4.35 -12.67 -0.86
CA SER A 301 -3.22 -13.61 -0.77
C SER A 301 -3.60 -14.94 -0.16
N PHE A 302 -4.84 -15.39 -0.42
CA PHE A 302 -5.37 -16.65 0.11
C PHE A 302 -4.52 -17.88 -0.22
N PRO A 303 -3.85 -18.02 -1.39
CA PRO A 303 -3.03 -19.19 -1.68
C PRO A 303 -1.85 -19.36 -0.70
N HIS A 304 -1.46 -18.26 -0.04
CA HIS A 304 -0.34 -18.20 0.89
C HIS A 304 -0.79 -18.18 2.36
N LEU A 305 -1.92 -17.51 2.63
CA LEU A 305 -2.38 -17.21 3.99
C LEU A 305 -3.49 -18.13 4.49
N LEU A 306 -4.23 -18.76 3.58
CA LEU A 306 -5.30 -19.69 3.90
C LEU A 306 -4.97 -21.08 3.36
N THR A 307 -4.03 -21.75 4.03
CA THR A 307 -3.66 -23.14 3.71
C THR A 307 -4.15 -24.09 4.80
N PRO A 308 -4.47 -25.36 4.49
CA PRO A 308 -4.83 -26.36 5.50
C PRO A 308 -3.77 -26.49 6.61
N THR A 309 -2.50 -26.34 6.25
CA THR A 309 -1.37 -26.36 7.19
C THR A 309 -1.38 -25.17 8.15
N LYS A 310 -1.70 -23.96 7.68
CA LYS A 310 -1.82 -22.77 8.53
C LYS A 310 -3.05 -22.87 9.43
N VAL A 311 -4.19 -23.35 8.92
CA VAL A 311 -5.39 -23.59 9.72
C VAL A 311 -5.10 -24.58 10.85
N ARG A 312 -4.47 -25.74 10.55
CA ARG A 312 -4.08 -26.72 11.57
C ARG A 312 -3.14 -26.11 12.62
N LYS A 313 -2.11 -25.36 12.19
CA LYS A 313 -1.18 -24.69 13.11
C LYS A 313 -1.87 -23.64 13.99
N PHE A 314 -2.82 -22.89 13.44
CA PHE A 314 -3.63 -21.94 14.19
C PHE A 314 -4.48 -22.62 15.25
N LEU A 315 -5.19 -23.70 14.90
CA LEU A 315 -6.00 -24.46 15.85
C LEU A 315 -5.16 -25.07 16.98
N LEU A 316 -3.95 -25.57 16.67
CA LEU A 316 -3.01 -26.03 17.68
C LEU A 316 -2.53 -24.89 18.59
N SER A 317 -2.25 -23.72 18.00
CA SER A 317 -1.86 -22.52 18.76
C SER A 317 -2.98 -22.04 19.69
N LEU A 318 -4.23 -22.04 19.21
CA LEU A 318 -5.42 -21.72 19.99
C LEU A 318 -5.55 -22.62 21.23
N ARG A 319 -5.38 -23.94 21.05
CA ARG A 319 -5.41 -24.91 22.15
C ARG A 319 -4.28 -24.71 23.15
N LYS A 320 -3.10 -24.30 22.68
CA LYS A 320 -1.91 -24.10 23.53
C LYS A 320 -1.96 -22.79 24.32
N HIS A 321 -2.58 -21.74 23.77
CA HIS A 321 -2.58 -20.40 24.34
C HIS A 321 -3.98 -19.78 24.49
N PRO A 322 -4.97 -20.49 25.10
CA PRO A 322 -6.37 -20.06 25.09
C PRO A 322 -6.56 -18.68 25.70
N VAL A 323 -5.91 -18.38 26.84
CA VAL A 323 -6.00 -17.08 27.53
C VAL A 323 -5.56 -15.91 26.63
N GLN A 324 -4.47 -16.08 25.88
CA GLN A 324 -3.96 -15.04 24.98
C GLN A 324 -4.97 -14.75 23.86
N TYR A 325 -5.53 -15.80 23.24
CA TYR A 325 -6.52 -15.62 22.17
C TYR A 325 -7.85 -15.08 22.69
N SER A 326 -8.29 -15.47 23.89
CA SER A 326 -9.45 -14.88 24.55
C SER A 326 -9.24 -13.39 24.81
N LEU A 327 -8.06 -12.98 25.30
CA LEU A 327 -7.74 -11.57 25.49
C LEU A 327 -7.73 -10.80 24.17
N VAL A 328 -7.11 -11.33 23.12
CA VAL A 328 -7.12 -10.71 21.78
C VAL A 328 -8.54 -10.58 21.25
N ALA A 329 -9.39 -11.60 21.43
CA ALA A 329 -10.79 -11.55 21.01
C ALA A 329 -11.58 -10.49 21.79
N LEU A 330 -11.41 -10.40 23.12
CA LEU A 330 -12.05 -9.39 23.96
C LEU A 330 -11.63 -7.97 23.56
N ILE A 331 -10.33 -7.73 23.34
CA ILE A 331 -9.83 -6.45 22.85
C ILE A 331 -10.44 -6.14 21.47
N SER A 332 -10.48 -7.12 20.56
CA SER A 332 -11.06 -6.93 19.23
C SER A 332 -12.55 -6.57 19.30
N LEU A 333 -13.32 -7.24 20.16
CA LEU A 333 -14.73 -6.93 20.41
C LEU A 333 -14.90 -5.51 20.94
N PHE A 334 -14.09 -5.10 21.92
CA PHE A 334 -14.11 -3.74 22.46
C PHE A 334 -13.80 -2.70 21.37
N LEU A 335 -12.76 -2.95 20.57
CA LEU A 335 -12.38 -2.06 19.47
C LEU A 335 -13.49 -1.94 18.42
N ILE A 336 -14.13 -3.06 18.05
CA ILE A 336 -15.26 -3.03 17.10
C ILE A 336 -16.46 -2.30 17.70
N TRP A 337 -16.79 -2.54 18.97
CA TRP A 337 -17.92 -1.89 19.63
C TRP A 337 -17.74 -0.38 19.71
N LYS A 338 -16.57 0.09 20.16
CA LYS A 338 -16.33 1.51 20.46
C LYS A 338 -15.89 2.33 19.25
N PHE A 339 -15.18 1.72 18.30
CA PHE A 339 -14.40 2.43 17.28
C PHE A 339 -14.80 2.09 15.84
N THR A 340 -15.94 1.44 15.60
CA THR A 340 -16.47 1.29 14.22
C THR A 340 -17.10 2.60 13.78
N TYR A 341 -16.57 3.19 12.70
CA TYR A 341 -17.13 4.40 12.09
C TYR A 341 -17.70 4.07 10.71
N VAL A 342 -18.80 4.73 10.35
CA VAL A 342 -19.46 4.54 9.05
C VAL A 342 -19.51 5.88 8.35
N HIS A 343 -18.88 5.98 7.19
CA HIS A 343 -18.86 7.20 6.40
C HIS A 343 -20.11 7.31 5.52
N LYS A 344 -20.63 8.54 5.32
CA LYS A 344 -21.81 8.80 4.47
C LYS A 344 -21.63 8.28 3.03
N TYR A 345 -20.44 8.45 2.46
CA TYR A 345 -20.14 7.97 1.10
C TYR A 345 -20.20 6.44 0.98
N LEU A 346 -19.83 5.70 2.03
CA LEU A 346 -19.92 4.24 2.05
C LEU A 346 -21.38 3.75 1.99
N LEU A 347 -22.32 4.57 2.46
CA LEU A 347 -23.75 4.26 2.49
C LEU A 347 -24.52 4.80 1.28
N ALA A 348 -23.96 5.77 0.57
CA ALA A 348 -24.64 6.48 -0.51
C ALA A 348 -24.15 6.08 -1.90
N ASP A 349 -22.85 5.75 -2.05
CA ASP A 349 -22.25 5.55 -3.36
C ASP A 349 -22.26 4.08 -3.79
N ASN A 350 -23.31 3.69 -4.52
CA ASN A 350 -23.49 2.34 -5.03
C ASN A 350 -22.58 1.97 -6.22
N ARG A 351 -21.64 2.84 -6.62
CA ARG A 351 -20.66 2.55 -7.68
C ARG A 351 -19.49 1.70 -7.16
N HIS A 352 -19.16 1.83 -5.88
CA HIS A 352 -17.98 1.20 -5.28
C HIS A 352 -18.27 -0.20 -4.74
N TYR A 353 -17.30 -1.10 -4.79
CA TYR A 353 -17.46 -2.44 -4.22
C TYR A 353 -17.55 -2.42 -2.69
N THR A 354 -16.89 -1.45 -2.05
CA THR A 354 -16.95 -1.26 -0.59
C THR A 354 -18.38 -1.01 -0.10
N PHE A 355 -19.21 -0.30 -0.86
CA PHE A 355 -20.64 -0.13 -0.58
C PHE A 355 -21.36 -1.49 -0.50
N TYR A 356 -21.10 -2.40 -1.46
CA TYR A 356 -21.76 -3.70 -1.47
C TYR A 356 -21.24 -4.64 -0.38
N VAL A 357 -19.95 -4.59 -0.07
CA VAL A 357 -19.38 -5.33 1.07
C VAL A 357 -20.03 -4.84 2.36
N TRP A 358 -20.14 -3.53 2.54
CA TRP A 358 -20.77 -2.94 3.72
C TRP A 358 -22.25 -3.34 3.81
N ARG A 359 -23.01 -3.12 2.73
CA ARG A 359 -24.45 -3.38 2.68
C ARG A 359 -24.81 -4.86 2.83
N LYS A 360 -24.10 -5.76 2.13
CA LYS A 360 -24.46 -7.18 2.07
C LYS A 360 -23.84 -8.03 3.18
N VAL A 361 -22.76 -7.59 3.80
CA VAL A 361 -22.08 -8.31 4.88
C VAL A 361 -22.35 -7.61 6.22
N PHE A 362 -21.84 -6.39 6.39
CA PHE A 362 -21.85 -5.72 7.70
C PHE A 362 -23.24 -5.24 8.13
N GLN A 363 -24.06 -4.74 7.20
CA GLN A 363 -25.42 -4.28 7.50
C GLN A 363 -26.47 -5.38 7.47
N ARG A 364 -26.09 -6.64 7.21
CA ARG A 364 -27.05 -7.75 7.19
C ARG A 364 -27.68 -7.99 8.56
N HIS A 365 -26.89 -7.82 9.63
CA HIS A 365 -27.37 -7.86 11.02
C HIS A 365 -26.35 -7.17 11.92
N GLU A 366 -26.81 -6.48 12.98
CA GLU A 366 -25.94 -5.68 13.87
C GLU A 366 -24.82 -6.48 14.54
N LEU A 367 -25.05 -7.78 14.75
CA LEU A 367 -24.08 -8.69 15.36
C LEU A 367 -22.98 -9.17 14.41
N VAL A 368 -23.12 -9.01 13.09
CA VAL A 368 -22.16 -9.56 12.12
C VAL A 368 -20.76 -9.03 12.36
N LYS A 369 -20.61 -7.74 12.67
CA LYS A 369 -19.31 -7.13 12.97
C LYS A 369 -18.56 -7.83 14.12
N TYR A 370 -19.28 -8.39 15.10
CA TYR A 370 -18.68 -9.14 16.22
C TYR A 370 -18.45 -10.61 15.86
N ILE A 371 -19.36 -11.22 15.10
CA ILE A 371 -19.24 -12.63 14.65
C ILE A 371 -18.01 -12.82 13.76
N LEU A 372 -17.51 -11.77 13.10
CA LEU A 372 -16.30 -11.81 12.28
C LEU A 372 -14.99 -11.83 13.09
N VAL A 373 -15.02 -11.62 14.42
CA VAL A 373 -13.79 -11.60 15.25
C VAL A 373 -12.92 -12.85 15.10
N PRO A 374 -13.44 -14.10 15.08
CA PRO A 374 -12.61 -15.28 14.83
C PRO A 374 -11.86 -15.23 13.49
N VAL A 375 -12.49 -14.66 12.46
CA VAL A 375 -11.88 -14.46 11.13
C VAL A 375 -10.75 -13.44 11.22
N TYR A 376 -10.96 -12.32 11.92
CA TYR A 376 -9.93 -11.31 12.13
C TYR A 376 -8.74 -11.83 12.94
N VAL A 377 -9.00 -12.63 13.99
CA VAL A 377 -7.96 -13.24 14.81
C VAL A 377 -7.13 -14.24 13.99
N PHE A 378 -7.78 -15.08 13.18
CA PHE A 378 -7.07 -15.96 12.25
C PHE A 378 -6.25 -15.15 11.23
N ALA A 379 -6.83 -14.10 10.66
CA ALA A 379 -6.15 -13.26 9.68
C ALA A 379 -4.91 -12.59 10.27
N GLY A 380 -5.01 -12.00 11.47
CA GLY A 380 -3.89 -11.42 12.19
C GLY A 380 -2.81 -12.45 12.54
N TRP A 381 -3.21 -13.65 12.99
CA TRP A 381 -2.25 -14.73 13.27
C TRP A 381 -1.55 -15.20 11.99
N SER A 382 -2.27 -15.41 10.90
CA SER A 382 -1.70 -15.89 9.64
C SER A 382 -0.76 -14.86 9.02
N PHE A 383 -1.14 -13.58 9.08
CA PHE A 383 -0.34 -12.44 8.65
C PHE A 383 0.99 -12.37 9.43
N THR A 384 0.92 -12.35 10.76
CA THR A 384 2.12 -12.29 11.62
C THR A 384 3.01 -13.53 11.50
N ASP A 385 2.42 -14.72 11.30
CA ASP A 385 3.17 -15.96 11.08
C ASP A 385 4.05 -15.91 9.83
N THR A 386 3.63 -15.21 8.75
CA THR A 386 4.49 -15.05 7.56
C THR A 386 5.63 -14.06 7.74
N LEU A 387 5.52 -13.14 8.70
CA LEU A 387 6.53 -12.13 8.97
C LEU A 387 7.62 -12.60 9.94
N LYS A 388 7.55 -13.85 10.45
CA LYS A 388 8.53 -14.41 11.39
C LYS A 388 9.97 -14.43 10.88
N SER A 389 10.19 -14.34 9.57
CA SER A 389 11.53 -14.23 8.97
C SER A 389 12.14 -12.83 9.13
N LYS A 390 11.35 -11.81 9.48
CA LYS A 390 11.79 -10.44 9.70
C LYS A 390 12.16 -10.20 11.17
N SER A 391 12.98 -9.19 11.42
CA SER A 391 13.33 -8.80 12.79
C SER A 391 12.11 -8.22 13.50
N ILE A 392 12.06 -8.37 14.83
CA ILE A 392 10.97 -7.81 15.63
C ILE A 392 10.85 -6.29 15.48
N PHE A 393 11.99 -5.59 15.34
CA PHE A 393 12.02 -4.15 15.13
C PHE A 393 11.41 -3.74 13.78
N TRP A 394 11.67 -4.51 12.71
CA TRP A 394 11.06 -4.28 11.41
C TRP A 394 9.55 -4.50 11.46
N ILE A 395 9.12 -5.58 12.11
CA ILE A 395 7.69 -5.92 12.28
C ILE A 395 6.99 -4.79 13.04
N LEU A 396 7.56 -4.34 14.16
CA LEU A 396 7.00 -3.25 14.96
C LEU A 396 6.86 -1.97 14.14
N MET A 397 7.91 -1.57 13.42
CA MET A 397 7.89 -0.38 12.56
C MET A 397 6.82 -0.48 11.47
N TYR A 398 6.71 -1.65 10.82
CA TYR A 398 5.69 -1.90 9.82
C TYR A 398 4.28 -1.78 10.43
N PHE A 399 4.03 -2.34 11.62
CA PHE A 399 2.72 -2.22 12.29
C PHE A 399 2.40 -0.79 12.72
N VAL A 400 3.37 0.01 13.17
CA VAL A 400 3.18 1.44 13.46
C VAL A 400 2.75 2.18 12.19
N CYS A 401 3.44 1.95 11.08
CA CYS A 401 3.10 2.56 9.79
C CYS A 401 1.72 2.10 9.28
N LEU A 402 1.43 0.81 9.42
CA LEU A 402 0.14 0.22 9.05
C LEU A 402 -1.01 0.86 9.85
N LEU A 403 -0.86 1.00 11.16
CA LEU A 403 -1.86 1.68 12.01
C LEU A 403 -2.01 3.15 11.63
N ALA A 404 -0.89 3.86 11.42
CA ALA A 404 -0.90 5.27 11.07
C ALA A 404 -1.61 5.56 9.74
N VAL A 405 -1.55 4.65 8.76
CA VAL A 405 -2.22 4.86 7.46
C VAL A 405 -3.67 4.38 7.45
N THR A 406 -4.01 3.34 8.23
CA THR A 406 -5.35 2.72 8.21
C THR A 406 -6.31 3.26 9.27
N VAL A 407 -5.88 3.39 10.53
CA VAL A 407 -6.76 3.72 11.66
C VAL A 407 -7.37 5.12 11.54
N PRO A 408 -6.65 6.17 11.10
CA PRO A 408 -7.22 7.50 10.94
C PRO A 408 -8.38 7.61 9.92
N GLN A 409 -8.55 6.61 9.05
CA GLN A 409 -9.48 6.68 7.92
C GLN A 409 -10.92 6.36 8.35
N LYS A 410 -11.82 7.34 8.23
CA LYS A 410 -13.25 7.14 8.49
C LYS A 410 -13.92 6.30 7.41
N LEU A 411 -13.53 6.48 6.16
CA LEU A 411 -14.06 5.75 5.01
C LEU A 411 -13.35 4.40 4.85
N LEU A 412 -14.12 3.31 4.77
CA LEU A 412 -13.60 2.02 4.31
C LEU A 412 -13.41 2.10 2.79
N GLU A 413 -12.17 2.24 2.36
CA GLU A 413 -11.79 2.26 0.95
C GLU A 413 -10.53 1.41 0.73
N PHE A 414 -10.60 0.46 -0.19
CA PHE A 414 -9.52 -0.50 -0.43
C PHE A 414 -8.27 0.15 -1.02
N ARG A 415 -8.38 1.34 -1.62
CA ARG A 415 -7.23 2.15 -2.07
C ARG A 415 -6.23 2.42 -0.96
N TYR A 416 -6.68 2.62 0.29
CA TYR A 416 -5.79 2.83 1.44
C TYR A 416 -4.94 1.58 1.78
N PHE A 417 -5.35 0.41 1.30
CA PHE A 417 -4.69 -0.87 1.57
C PHE A 417 -3.62 -1.26 0.55
N ILE A 418 -3.53 -0.55 -0.58
CA ILE A 418 -2.61 -0.88 -1.69
C ILE A 418 -1.14 -0.91 -1.23
N LEU A 419 -0.63 0.21 -0.71
CA LEU A 419 0.77 0.31 -0.28
C LEU A 419 1.12 -0.63 0.88
N PRO A 420 0.34 -0.70 1.97
CA PRO A 420 0.64 -1.65 3.04
C PRO A 420 0.63 -3.10 2.56
N PHE A 421 -0.29 -3.46 1.66
CA PHE A 421 -0.36 -4.80 1.07
C PHE A 421 0.88 -5.10 0.21
N LEU A 422 1.28 -4.20 -0.69
CA LEU A 422 2.45 -4.40 -1.55
C LEU A 422 3.74 -4.52 -0.73
N ILE A 423 3.94 -3.64 0.26
CA ILE A 423 5.11 -3.70 1.15
C ILE A 423 5.13 -5.00 1.94
N TYR A 424 3.98 -5.45 2.45
CA TYR A 424 3.88 -6.76 3.07
C TYR A 424 4.28 -7.88 2.10
N ARG A 425 3.68 -7.93 0.90
CA ARG A 425 3.91 -9.02 -0.06
C ARG A 425 5.34 -9.09 -0.56
N LEU A 426 6.03 -7.96 -0.73
CA LEU A 426 7.44 -7.92 -1.09
C LEU A 426 8.34 -8.51 0.00
N ASN A 427 7.90 -8.48 1.26
CA ASN A 427 8.70 -8.79 2.43
C ASN A 427 8.40 -10.14 3.08
N ILE A 428 7.37 -10.88 2.64
CA ILE A 428 7.15 -12.27 3.08
C ILE A 428 8.07 -13.24 2.31
N PRO A 429 8.31 -14.47 2.83
CA PRO A 429 9.06 -15.50 2.11
C PRO A 429 8.50 -15.77 0.72
N PHE A 430 9.38 -16.07 -0.23
CA PHE A 430 8.98 -16.35 -1.62
C PHE A 430 8.02 -17.54 -1.67
N PRO A 431 6.84 -17.39 -2.27
CA PRO A 431 5.88 -18.48 -2.38
C PRO A 431 6.32 -19.54 -3.40
N SER A 432 5.78 -20.75 -3.24
CA SER A 432 5.97 -21.82 -4.23
C SER A 432 5.31 -21.47 -5.56
N LEU A 433 5.82 -22.03 -6.66
CA LEU A 433 5.35 -21.75 -8.01
C LEU A 433 3.83 -21.94 -8.17
N TYR A 434 3.30 -23.07 -7.69
CA TYR A 434 1.87 -23.35 -7.74
C TYR A 434 1.01 -22.26 -7.07
N ARG A 435 1.45 -21.76 -5.91
CA ARG A 435 0.69 -20.71 -5.19
C ARG A 435 0.76 -19.37 -5.91
N GLN A 436 1.88 -19.06 -6.57
CA GLN A 436 2.00 -17.86 -7.41
C GLN A 436 1.06 -17.94 -8.62
N LEU A 437 1.02 -19.09 -9.30
CA LEU A 437 0.13 -19.32 -10.44
C LEU A 437 -1.34 -19.20 -10.01
N LEU A 438 -1.70 -19.77 -8.86
CA LEU A 438 -3.05 -19.66 -8.32
C LEU A 438 -3.43 -18.21 -7.96
N GLU A 439 -2.51 -17.45 -7.33
CA GLU A 439 -2.72 -16.03 -7.01
C GLU A 439 -2.86 -15.19 -8.30
N LEU A 440 -2.01 -15.44 -9.30
CA LEU A 440 -2.09 -14.76 -10.60
C LEU A 440 -3.41 -15.06 -11.32
N ALA A 441 -3.81 -16.33 -11.40
CA ALA A 441 -5.06 -16.73 -12.03
C ALA A 441 -6.26 -16.07 -11.34
N PHE A 442 -6.25 -16.04 -10.01
CA PHE A 442 -7.25 -15.32 -9.23
C PHE A 442 -7.29 -13.82 -9.56
N TYR A 443 -6.14 -13.15 -9.64
CA TYR A 443 -6.10 -11.71 -9.98
C TYR A 443 -6.57 -11.44 -11.39
N ILE A 444 -6.21 -12.29 -12.36
CA ILE A 444 -6.70 -12.18 -13.74
C ILE A 444 -8.23 -12.27 -13.77
N VAL A 445 -8.82 -13.24 -13.04
CA VAL A 445 -10.28 -13.38 -12.96
C VAL A 445 -10.92 -12.16 -12.30
N VAL A 446 -10.40 -11.69 -11.16
CA VAL A 446 -10.95 -10.51 -10.48
C VAL A 446 -10.85 -9.26 -11.36
N ASN A 447 -9.73 -9.05 -12.04
CA ASN A 447 -9.57 -7.96 -13.00
C ASN A 447 -10.55 -8.09 -14.17
N ALA A 448 -10.64 -9.26 -14.81
CA ALA A 448 -11.55 -9.49 -15.92
C ALA A 448 -13.01 -9.21 -15.53
N VAL A 449 -13.46 -9.70 -14.36
CA VAL A 449 -14.79 -9.40 -13.81
C VAL A 449 -14.95 -7.91 -13.55
N THR A 450 -13.97 -7.26 -12.92
CA THR A 450 -14.01 -5.82 -12.61
C THR A 450 -14.16 -4.97 -13.87
N PHE A 451 -13.35 -5.23 -14.89
CA PHE A 451 -13.44 -4.51 -16.16
C PHE A 451 -14.71 -4.84 -16.93
N TYR A 452 -15.18 -6.09 -16.90
CA TYR A 452 -16.49 -6.44 -17.48
C TYR A 452 -17.63 -5.65 -16.81
N LEU A 453 -17.64 -5.57 -15.48
CA LEU A 453 -18.64 -4.78 -14.76
C LEU A 453 -18.52 -3.29 -15.11
N PHE A 454 -17.31 -2.73 -15.08
CA PHE A 454 -17.09 -1.31 -15.40
C PHE A 454 -17.48 -0.96 -16.84
N LEU A 455 -17.12 -1.78 -17.83
CA LEU A 455 -17.34 -1.51 -19.24
C LEU A 455 -18.77 -1.83 -19.68
N SER A 456 -19.31 -2.97 -19.26
CA SER A 456 -20.55 -3.54 -19.80
C SER A 456 -21.76 -3.47 -18.87
N ARG A 457 -21.58 -3.25 -17.55
CA ARG A 457 -22.69 -3.14 -16.59
C ARG A 457 -22.81 -1.72 -16.05
N THR A 458 -23.50 -0.90 -16.83
CA THR A 458 -23.81 0.48 -16.46
C THR A 458 -25.20 0.61 -15.84
N PHE A 459 -25.45 1.72 -15.16
CA PHE A 459 -26.76 2.07 -14.63
C PHE A 459 -26.91 3.60 -14.58
N GLN A 460 -28.14 4.06 -14.39
CA GLN A 460 -28.47 5.47 -14.18
C GLN A 460 -29.18 5.62 -12.84
N TRP A 461 -29.01 6.77 -12.19
CA TRP A 461 -29.82 7.11 -11.02
C TRP A 461 -31.14 7.75 -11.48
N PRO A 462 -32.24 7.59 -10.71
CA PRO A 462 -33.56 8.08 -11.13
C PRO A 462 -33.63 9.56 -11.54
N ASN A 463 -32.72 10.39 -11.02
CA ASN A 463 -32.69 11.84 -11.26
C ASN A 463 -31.41 12.31 -11.96
N SER A 464 -30.70 11.44 -12.68
CA SER A 464 -29.48 11.82 -13.42
C SER A 464 -29.37 11.05 -14.73
N ASP A 465 -29.15 11.80 -15.82
CA ASP A 465 -28.89 11.23 -17.16
C ASP A 465 -27.47 10.64 -17.27
N GLU A 466 -26.61 10.89 -16.29
CA GLU A 466 -25.23 10.41 -16.29
C GLU A 466 -25.15 8.89 -16.12
N ILE A 467 -24.41 8.26 -17.02
CA ILE A 467 -24.11 6.83 -16.97
C ILE A 467 -23.10 6.56 -15.84
N GLN A 468 -23.54 5.80 -14.85
CA GLN A 468 -22.72 5.32 -13.74
C GLN A 468 -22.14 3.93 -14.04
N ARG A 469 -20.96 3.65 -13.47
CA ARG A 469 -20.19 2.41 -13.69
C ARG A 469 -19.69 1.83 -12.37
N PHE A 470 -19.66 0.51 -12.24
CA PHE A 470 -19.09 -0.13 -11.05
C PHE A 470 -17.57 -0.04 -11.04
N MET A 471 -17.00 0.30 -9.89
CA MET A 471 -15.56 0.42 -9.69
C MET A 471 -15.14 -0.09 -8.30
N TRP A 472 -13.83 -0.16 -8.08
CA TRP A 472 -13.26 -0.45 -6.76
C TRP A 472 -13.71 0.55 -5.72
#